data_AF-A0A522A6G5-F1
#
_entry.id   AF-A0A522A6G5-F1
#
_cell.length_a   1.000
_cell.length_b   1.000
_cell.length_c   1.000
_cell.angle_alpha   90.00
_cell.angle_beta   90.00
_cell.angle_gamma   90.00
#
_symmetry.space_group_name_H-M   'P 1'
#
loop_
_entity.id
_entity.type
_entity.pdbx_description
1 polymer ?
#
loop_
_entity_poly.entity_id
_entity_poly.type
_entity_poly.pdbx_seq_one_letter_code
_entity_poly.pdbx_strand_id
1 'polypeptide(L)'
;IQALAATHKLLSCSRWEGASLREIVDAEMAPYRSNGSERVVTDGPQVMLRPPTAQSVALALHELATNAAKYGALSTHGGNLRVVWGVEHDVLTLHWTERGGPTTCSPSSLGFGLKIVRSGIEEQLDGCVVYDWRHEGLHCVLSIPAAHLVKVVQDPVRPETPTNSKLNGHAYSGLVGKRILVVEDEHLISMLVREMLAELGVGVVGPVNTLNDGFAAVQSEFLDGAILDLNLRGQQTYALAEVLTRRGVPFVFMTGYDSDTVDGRYLHIPVLQKPIEFDILKRTLASSLIKQVA
;
A
#
# COMPACT_ATOMS: atom_id res chain seq x y z
N ILE A 1 -11.21 2.87 -10.84
CA ILE A 1 -11.45 1.62 -10.06
C ILE A 1 -10.74 0.40 -10.67
N GLN A 2 -10.30 0.41 -11.94
CA GLN A 2 -9.33 -0.60 -12.45
C GLN A 2 -7.85 -0.28 -12.14
N ALA A 3 -7.55 0.90 -11.58
CA ALA A 3 -6.20 1.50 -11.54
C ALA A 3 -5.28 1.00 -10.40
N LEU A 4 -5.83 0.36 -9.36
CA LEU A 4 -5.02 -0.17 -8.24
C LEU A 4 -4.54 -1.62 -8.49
N ALA A 5 -5.23 -2.36 -9.36
CA ALA A 5 -5.08 -3.81 -9.48
C ALA A 5 -3.80 -4.27 -10.19
N ALA A 6 -3.22 -3.47 -11.10
CA ALA A 6 -2.00 -3.83 -11.82
C ALA A 6 -0.74 -3.60 -10.98
N THR A 7 -0.67 -2.48 -10.25
CA THR A 7 0.41 -2.17 -9.30
C THR A 7 0.37 -3.12 -8.09
N HIS A 8 -0.84 -3.52 -7.63
CA HIS A 8 -0.99 -4.59 -6.63
C HIS A 8 -0.42 -5.93 -7.09
N LYS A 9 -0.38 -6.23 -8.39
CA LYS A 9 0.13 -7.51 -8.91
C LYS A 9 1.65 -7.60 -8.83
N LEU A 10 2.37 -6.48 -8.98
CA LEU A 10 3.83 -6.43 -8.86
C LEU A 10 4.27 -6.37 -7.39
N LEU A 11 3.56 -5.59 -6.57
CA LEU A 11 3.78 -5.57 -5.12
C LEU A 11 3.43 -6.91 -4.45
N SER A 12 2.56 -7.72 -5.07
CA SER A 12 2.27 -9.09 -4.63
C SER A 12 3.36 -10.11 -4.98
N CYS A 13 4.25 -9.82 -5.94
CA CYS A 13 5.26 -10.78 -6.40
C CYS A 13 6.66 -10.55 -5.83
N SER A 14 6.98 -9.35 -5.34
CA SER A 14 8.33 -8.99 -4.83
C SER A 14 8.45 -9.03 -3.29
N ARG A 15 7.62 -9.84 -2.63
CA ARG A 15 7.15 -9.56 -1.26
C ARG A 15 8.17 -9.69 -0.12
N TRP A 16 9.42 -10.11 -0.33
CA TRP A 16 10.37 -10.26 0.79
C TRP A 16 11.79 -9.69 0.63
N GLU A 17 12.12 -8.96 -0.43
CA GLU A 17 13.50 -8.40 -0.57
C GLU A 17 13.53 -6.92 -0.99
N GLY A 18 12.37 -6.26 -1.05
CA GLY A 18 12.22 -4.96 -1.71
C GLY A 18 11.79 -5.11 -3.17
N ALA A 19 11.65 -4.00 -3.88
CA ALA A 19 11.25 -3.99 -5.29
C ALA A 19 12.27 -3.24 -6.14
N SER A 20 12.51 -3.75 -7.35
CA SER A 20 13.36 -3.04 -8.30
C SER A 20 12.66 -1.78 -8.78
N LEU A 21 13.32 -0.63 -8.61
CA LEU A 21 12.84 0.64 -9.14
C LEU A 21 12.61 0.56 -10.66
N ARG A 22 13.48 -0.17 -11.37
CA ARG A 22 13.33 -0.37 -12.81
C ARG A 22 12.03 -1.09 -13.15
N GLU A 23 11.72 -2.17 -12.44
CA GLU A 23 10.49 -2.95 -12.68
C GLU A 23 9.23 -2.12 -12.41
N ILE A 24 9.24 -1.32 -11.35
CA ILE A 24 8.14 -0.39 -11.03
C ILE A 24 7.96 0.63 -12.17
N VAL A 25 9.05 1.29 -12.58
CA VAL A 25 9.00 2.28 -13.66
C VAL A 25 8.53 1.64 -14.96
N ASP A 26 9.08 0.49 -15.35
CA ASP A 26 8.72 -0.18 -16.60
C ASP A 26 7.24 -0.60 -16.61
N ALA A 27 6.72 -1.07 -15.48
CA ALA A 27 5.32 -1.45 -15.35
C ALA A 27 4.36 -0.26 -15.46
N GLU A 28 4.62 0.81 -14.73
CA GLU A 28 3.77 2.01 -14.77
C GLU A 28 3.84 2.70 -16.13
N MET A 29 4.98 2.61 -16.82
CA MET A 29 5.15 3.19 -18.16
C MET A 29 4.64 2.28 -19.28
N ALA A 30 4.41 0.98 -19.04
CA ALA A 30 4.04 0.01 -20.07
C ALA A 30 2.81 0.41 -20.92
N PRO A 31 1.72 0.95 -20.35
CA PRO A 31 0.56 1.39 -21.13
C PRO A 31 0.89 2.49 -22.15
N TYR A 32 1.91 3.30 -21.87
CA TYR A 32 2.28 4.47 -22.65
C TYR A 32 3.41 4.19 -23.67
N ARG A 33 3.96 2.97 -23.66
CA ARG A 33 5.00 2.52 -24.60
C ARG A 33 4.45 1.88 -25.88
N SER A 34 3.13 1.68 -25.97
CA SER A 34 2.51 0.95 -27.09
C SER A 34 2.07 1.89 -28.21
N ASN A 35 2.90 1.99 -29.26
CA ASN A 35 2.60 2.33 -30.68
C ASN A 35 3.85 2.87 -31.40
N GLY A 36 4.95 2.11 -31.40
CA GLY A 36 6.11 2.36 -32.26
C GLY A 36 6.83 3.70 -32.06
N SER A 37 6.63 4.38 -30.94
CA SER A 37 7.14 5.73 -30.70
C SER A 37 8.08 5.76 -29.51
N GLU A 38 9.30 6.29 -29.68
CA GLU A 38 10.31 6.55 -28.62
C GLU A 38 9.87 7.63 -27.60
N ARG A 39 8.56 7.79 -27.38
CA ARG A 39 7.97 8.89 -26.61
C ARG A 39 8.17 8.77 -25.12
N VAL A 40 8.43 7.56 -24.61
CA VAL A 40 8.74 7.32 -23.19
C VAL A 40 10.12 6.71 -23.09
N VAL A 41 11.07 7.47 -22.55
CA VAL A 41 12.45 7.03 -22.31
C VAL A 41 12.64 6.80 -20.81
N THR A 42 13.12 5.62 -20.43
CA THR A 42 13.47 5.32 -19.03
C THR A 42 14.92 4.87 -18.93
N ASP A 43 15.66 5.39 -17.96
CA ASP A 43 17.07 5.04 -17.79
C ASP A 43 17.54 5.19 -16.33
N GLY A 44 18.52 4.40 -15.92
CA GLY A 44 19.06 4.44 -14.57
C GLY A 44 19.61 3.11 -14.07
N PRO A 45 20.40 3.11 -12.98
CA PRO A 45 21.02 1.92 -12.44
C PRO A 45 19.98 0.97 -11.81
N GLN A 46 20.36 -0.29 -11.58
CA GLN A 46 19.54 -1.21 -10.79
C GLN A 46 19.53 -0.75 -9.33
N VAL A 47 18.33 -0.48 -8.80
CA VAL A 47 18.14 -0.02 -7.42
C VAL A 47 17.01 -0.83 -6.79
N MET A 48 17.29 -1.44 -5.64
CA MET A 48 16.30 -2.14 -4.84
C MET A 48 15.78 -1.21 -3.74
N LEU A 49 14.47 -0.95 -3.79
CA LEU A 49 13.76 -0.12 -2.83
C LEU A 49 13.21 -0.99 -1.70
N ARG A 50 13.28 -0.51 -0.46
CA ARG A 50 12.54 -1.17 0.63
C ARG A 50 11.04 -1.13 0.35
N PRO A 51 10.24 -2.05 0.91
CA PRO A 51 8.82 -2.12 0.60
C PRO A 51 8.02 -0.80 0.78
N PRO A 52 8.19 -0.02 1.88
CA PRO A 52 7.48 1.25 2.03
C PRO A 52 7.87 2.27 0.94
N THR A 53 9.16 2.30 0.60
CA THR A 53 9.73 3.17 -0.43
C THR A 53 9.23 2.79 -1.82
N ALA A 54 9.18 1.49 -2.13
CA ALA A 54 8.64 0.97 -3.37
C ALA A 54 7.17 1.37 -3.55
N GLN A 55 6.37 1.29 -2.49
CA GLN A 55 4.96 1.66 -2.51
C GLN A 55 4.79 3.16 -2.78
N SER A 56 5.47 4.03 -2.03
CA SER A 56 5.34 5.48 -2.21
C SER A 56 5.85 5.94 -3.57
N VAL A 57 6.94 5.34 -4.08
CA VAL A 57 7.46 5.62 -5.43
C VAL A 57 6.49 5.13 -6.52
N ALA A 58 5.90 3.95 -6.37
CA ALA A 58 4.92 3.44 -7.33
C ALA A 58 3.69 4.36 -7.42
N LEU A 59 3.16 4.80 -6.28
CA LEU A 59 2.06 5.76 -6.23
C LEU A 59 2.44 7.09 -6.89
N ALA A 60 3.64 7.59 -6.62
CA ALA A 60 4.16 8.81 -7.23
C ALA A 60 4.22 8.71 -8.76
N LEU A 61 4.79 7.63 -9.27
CA LEU A 61 4.91 7.38 -10.70
C LEU A 61 3.54 7.22 -11.36
N HIS A 62 2.59 6.56 -10.70
CA HIS A 62 1.22 6.39 -11.19
C HIS A 62 0.49 7.73 -11.36
N GLU A 63 0.55 8.57 -10.33
CA GLU A 63 -0.09 9.89 -10.35
C GLU A 63 0.57 10.81 -11.38
N LEU A 64 1.90 10.80 -11.46
CA LEU A 64 2.65 11.55 -12.48
C LEU A 64 2.30 11.07 -13.90
N ALA A 65 2.24 9.76 -14.14
CA ALA A 65 1.89 9.18 -15.44
C ALA A 65 0.46 9.52 -15.85
N THR A 66 -0.47 9.42 -14.92
CA THR A 66 -1.88 9.78 -15.14
C THR A 66 -2.02 11.26 -15.47
N ASN A 67 -1.29 12.13 -14.76
CA ASN A 67 -1.28 13.57 -15.05
C ASN A 67 -0.66 13.88 -16.41
N ALA A 68 0.45 13.23 -16.76
CA ALA A 68 1.08 13.37 -18.07
C ALA A 68 0.13 12.95 -19.21
N ALA A 69 -0.65 11.87 -19.03
CA ALA A 69 -1.59 11.37 -20.02
C ALA A 69 -2.85 12.24 -20.16
N LYS A 70 -3.37 12.78 -19.06
CA LYS A 70 -4.61 13.58 -19.07
C LYS A 70 -4.37 15.04 -19.41
N TYR A 71 -3.28 15.61 -18.91
CA TYR A 71 -3.06 17.05 -18.88
C TYR A 71 -1.67 17.48 -19.38
N GLY A 72 -0.72 16.55 -19.47
CA GLY A 72 0.69 16.84 -19.77
C GLY A 72 1.17 16.31 -21.12
N ALA A 73 2.46 15.95 -21.21
CA ALA A 73 3.12 15.61 -22.47
C ALA A 73 2.55 14.38 -23.19
N LEU A 74 1.99 13.42 -22.47
CA LEU A 74 1.41 12.22 -23.08
C LEU A 74 0.00 12.45 -23.65
N SER A 75 -0.63 13.59 -23.34
CA SER A 75 -1.94 13.97 -23.90
C SER A 75 -1.86 14.47 -25.35
N THR A 76 -0.69 14.94 -25.80
CA THR A 76 -0.46 15.41 -27.18
C THR A 76 0.15 14.30 -28.04
N HIS A 77 0.16 14.44 -29.36
CA HIS A 77 0.80 13.44 -30.23
C HIS A 77 2.33 13.60 -30.30
N GLY A 78 2.86 14.80 -30.08
CA GLY A 78 4.29 15.11 -30.17
C GLY A 78 5.04 15.17 -28.84
N GLY A 79 4.34 15.04 -27.70
CA GLY A 79 4.97 15.15 -26.40
C GLY A 79 5.76 13.91 -26.02
N ASN A 80 6.81 14.10 -25.23
CA ASN A 80 7.69 13.06 -24.74
C ASN A 80 7.80 13.10 -23.22
N LEU A 81 8.09 11.93 -22.66
CA LEU A 81 8.32 11.69 -21.25
C LEU A 81 9.68 11.02 -21.08
N ARG A 82 10.48 11.55 -20.16
CA ARG A 82 11.76 10.97 -19.77
C ARG A 82 11.79 10.76 -18.26
N VAL A 83 12.01 9.51 -17.84
CA VAL A 83 12.14 9.12 -16.44
C VAL A 83 13.55 8.58 -16.22
N VAL A 84 14.41 9.36 -15.55
CA VAL A 84 15.80 8.97 -15.30
C VAL A 84 16.08 8.97 -13.81
N TRP A 85 16.81 7.98 -13.31
CA TRP A 85 17.22 7.98 -11.91
C TRP A 85 18.70 7.63 -11.74
N GLY A 86 19.25 8.02 -10.60
CA GLY A 86 20.62 7.77 -10.19
C GLY A 86 20.76 7.76 -8.68
N VAL A 87 21.85 7.18 -8.18
CA VAL A 87 22.20 7.21 -6.76
C VAL A 87 23.55 7.91 -6.62
N GLU A 88 23.56 9.06 -5.95
CA GLU A 88 24.76 9.86 -5.70
C GLU A 88 24.73 10.34 -4.24
N HIS A 89 25.89 10.35 -3.57
CA HIS A 89 26.02 10.85 -2.19
C HIS A 89 24.97 10.29 -1.22
N ASP A 90 24.69 8.97 -1.29
CA ASP A 90 23.66 8.30 -0.48
C ASP A 90 22.24 8.86 -0.65
N VAL A 91 21.92 9.39 -1.83
CA VAL A 91 20.56 9.82 -2.18
C VAL A 91 20.19 9.24 -3.54
N LEU A 92 19.04 8.56 -3.60
CA LEU A 92 18.38 8.22 -4.85
C LEU A 92 17.66 9.46 -5.37
N THR A 93 17.97 9.87 -6.59
CA THR A 93 17.27 10.97 -7.27
C THR A 93 16.59 10.44 -8.52
N LEU A 94 15.29 10.68 -8.64
CA LEU A 94 14.48 10.34 -9.81
C LEU A 94 13.99 11.64 -10.46
N HIS A 95 14.34 11.81 -11.72
CA HIS A 95 13.93 12.90 -12.59
C HIS A 95 12.81 12.44 -13.52
N TRP A 96 11.68 13.13 -13.42
CA TRP A 96 10.56 13.04 -14.32
C TRP A 96 10.52 14.30 -15.18
N THR A 97 10.69 14.16 -16.50
CA THR A 97 10.71 15.28 -17.44
C THR A 97 9.67 15.08 -18.53
N GLU A 98 8.72 15.99 -18.62
CA GLU A 98 7.75 16.09 -19.69
C GLU A 98 8.12 17.23 -20.64
N ARG A 99 8.01 17.00 -21.95
CA ARG A 99 8.12 18.05 -22.98
C ARG A 99 7.10 17.88 -24.08
N GLY A 100 6.76 18.99 -24.76
CA GLY A 100 5.82 18.99 -25.88
C GLY A 100 4.37 18.71 -25.45
N GLY A 101 4.06 18.93 -24.17
CA GLY A 101 2.69 18.94 -23.66
C GLY A 101 1.95 20.24 -23.98
N PRO A 102 0.68 20.37 -23.58
CA PRO A 102 -0.05 21.63 -23.63
C PRO A 102 0.72 22.71 -22.85
N THR A 103 0.56 23.99 -23.21
CA THR A 103 1.17 25.09 -22.45
C THR A 103 0.68 25.05 -21.01
N THR A 104 1.60 24.79 -20.08
CA THR A 104 1.29 24.74 -18.65
C THR A 104 1.85 25.97 -17.93
N CYS A 105 1.06 26.50 -17.00
CA CYS A 105 1.52 27.45 -16.00
C CYS A 105 1.52 26.73 -14.64
N SER A 106 2.40 27.14 -13.73
CA SER A 106 2.37 26.66 -12.35
C SER A 106 0.96 26.86 -11.77
N PRO A 107 0.32 25.81 -11.24
CA PRO A 107 -1.01 25.95 -10.66
C PRO A 107 -0.93 26.77 -9.37
N SER A 108 -1.98 27.52 -9.06
CA SER A 108 -2.11 28.30 -7.81
C SER A 108 -2.18 27.40 -6.57
N SER A 109 -2.53 26.12 -6.74
CA SER A 109 -2.45 25.08 -5.71
C SER A 109 -2.21 23.71 -6.32
N LEU A 110 -1.49 22.84 -5.60
CA LEU A 110 -1.29 21.45 -6.00
C LEU A 110 -2.61 20.67 -5.99
N GLY A 111 -2.83 19.88 -7.04
CA GLY A 111 -3.93 18.91 -7.10
C GLY A 111 -3.78 17.83 -6.01
N PHE A 112 -4.91 17.21 -5.64
CA PHE A 112 -4.97 16.24 -4.55
C PHE A 112 -3.96 15.08 -4.71
N GLY A 113 -3.83 14.50 -5.92
CA GLY A 113 -2.86 13.44 -6.19
C GLY A 113 -1.41 13.87 -5.92
N LEU A 114 -1.00 15.04 -6.42
CA LEU A 114 0.36 15.55 -6.19
C LEU A 114 0.62 15.93 -4.72
N LYS A 115 -0.42 16.28 -3.95
CA LYS A 115 -0.30 16.47 -2.49
C LYS A 115 -0.04 15.14 -1.77
N ILE A 116 -0.70 14.06 -2.17
CA ILE A 116 -0.44 12.71 -1.63
C ILE A 116 0.99 12.27 -1.96
N VAL A 117 1.42 12.47 -3.20
CA VAL A 117 2.80 12.15 -3.61
C VAL A 117 3.81 12.91 -2.77
N ARG A 118 3.59 14.22 -2.55
CA ARG A 118 4.47 15.02 -1.72
C ARG A 118 4.52 14.51 -0.28
N SER A 119 3.38 14.38 0.39
CA SER A 119 3.32 13.91 1.79
C SER A 119 3.92 12.50 1.94
N GLY A 120 3.62 11.58 1.02
CA GLY A 120 4.17 10.22 1.07
C GLY A 120 5.69 10.13 0.88
N ILE A 121 6.31 11.06 0.16
CA ILE A 121 7.77 11.09 0.00
C ILE A 121 8.45 11.93 1.09
N GLU A 122 7.89 13.08 1.44
CA GLU A 122 8.50 14.01 2.41
C GLU A 122 8.30 13.57 3.86
N GLU A 123 7.11 13.07 4.21
CA GLU A 123 6.76 12.73 5.60
C GLU A 123 7.10 11.28 5.95
N GLN A 124 7.02 10.34 5.00
CA GLN A 124 7.25 8.91 5.28
C GLN A 124 8.66 8.42 4.94
N LEU A 125 9.39 9.11 4.05
CA LEU A 125 10.70 8.68 3.56
C LEU A 125 11.81 9.69 3.83
N ASP A 126 11.57 10.72 4.63
CA ASP A 126 12.48 11.85 4.86
C ASP A 126 13.07 12.39 3.53
N GLY A 127 12.24 12.35 2.47
CA GLY A 127 12.61 12.69 1.11
C GLY A 127 12.25 14.12 0.74
N CYS A 128 12.39 14.45 -0.55
CA CYS A 128 12.01 15.76 -1.08
C CYS A 128 11.36 15.62 -2.45
N VAL A 129 10.30 16.38 -2.72
CA VAL A 129 9.66 16.45 -4.04
C VAL A 129 9.60 17.88 -4.56
N VAL A 130 10.33 18.14 -5.64
CA VAL A 130 10.34 19.44 -6.31
C VAL A 130 9.54 19.34 -7.60
N TYR A 131 8.52 20.19 -7.73
CA TYR A 131 7.77 20.38 -8.98
C TYR A 131 8.17 21.70 -9.64
N ASP A 132 8.60 21.64 -10.88
CA ASP A 132 9.00 22.77 -11.72
C ASP A 132 8.17 22.75 -13.02
N TRP A 133 7.07 23.52 -13.02
CA TRP A 133 6.23 23.68 -14.20
C TRP A 133 6.89 24.62 -15.20
N ARG A 134 7.27 24.06 -16.35
CA ARG A 134 7.84 24.79 -17.47
C ARG A 134 6.78 24.98 -18.54
N HIS A 135 7.02 25.94 -19.43
CA HIS A 135 6.11 26.23 -20.53
C HIS A 135 5.84 25.00 -21.42
N GLU A 136 6.83 24.10 -21.55
CA GLU A 136 6.75 22.91 -22.41
C GLU A 136 6.31 21.62 -21.68
N GLY A 137 6.11 21.66 -20.35
CA GLY A 137 5.74 20.50 -19.54
C GLY A 137 6.27 20.58 -18.10
N LEU A 138 6.04 19.51 -17.34
CA LEU A 138 6.49 19.37 -15.96
C LEU A 138 7.91 18.78 -15.87
N HIS A 139 8.77 19.40 -15.07
CA HIS A 139 9.96 18.76 -14.53
C HIS A 139 9.74 18.48 -13.04
N CYS A 140 9.80 17.22 -12.63
CA CYS A 140 9.60 16.80 -11.25
C CYS A 140 10.84 16.02 -10.79
N VAL A 141 11.32 16.31 -9.58
CA VAL A 141 12.48 15.64 -8.98
C VAL A 141 12.07 15.06 -7.64
N LEU A 142 12.22 13.75 -7.49
CA LEU A 142 12.04 13.03 -6.25
C LEU A 142 13.42 12.67 -5.71
N SER A 143 13.69 12.98 -4.44
CA SER A 143 14.92 12.62 -3.74
C SER A 143 14.58 11.78 -2.52
N ILE A 144 15.25 10.64 -2.38
CA ILE A 144 15.00 9.67 -1.30
C ILE A 144 16.36 9.28 -0.69
N PRO A 145 16.56 9.43 0.63
CA PRO A 145 17.79 9.01 1.29
C PRO A 145 18.07 7.51 1.12
N ALA A 146 19.34 7.13 0.94
CA ALA A 146 19.75 5.75 0.73
C ALA A 146 19.43 4.82 1.90
N ALA A 147 19.13 5.36 3.08
CA ALA A 147 18.61 4.61 4.23
C ALA A 147 17.31 3.84 3.89
N HIS A 148 16.55 4.32 2.90
CA HIS A 148 15.32 3.70 2.41
C HIS A 148 15.55 2.70 1.26
N LEU A 149 16.81 2.47 0.88
CA LEU A 149 17.21 1.47 -0.10
C LEU A 149 17.65 0.18 0.61
N VAL A 150 17.70 -0.91 -0.14
CA VAL A 150 18.27 -2.18 0.35
C VAL A 150 19.79 -2.11 0.21
N LYS A 151 20.53 -2.18 1.33
CA LYS A 151 21.99 -2.32 1.29
C LYS A 151 22.31 -3.71 0.73
N VAL A 152 22.93 -3.77 -0.44
CA VAL A 152 23.35 -5.05 -1.04
C VAL A 152 24.46 -5.65 -0.17
N VAL A 153 24.12 -6.64 0.64
CA VAL A 153 25.09 -7.62 1.15
C VAL A 153 24.91 -8.86 0.27
N GLN A 154 25.94 -9.18 -0.52
CA GLN A 154 25.96 -10.38 -1.36
C GLN A 154 26.06 -11.64 -0.48
N ASP A 155 25.06 -12.52 -0.54
CA ASP A 155 25.21 -13.94 -0.92
C ASP A 155 23.83 -14.65 -0.93
N PRO A 156 23.42 -15.34 -2.02
CA PRO A 156 22.18 -16.09 -2.07
C PRO A 156 22.41 -17.57 -1.72
N VAL A 157 22.06 -17.97 -0.50
CA VAL A 157 21.70 -19.37 -0.23
C VAL A 157 20.20 -19.48 -0.42
N ARG A 158 19.79 -20.10 -1.54
CA ARG A 158 18.40 -20.49 -1.83
C ARG A 158 17.87 -21.41 -0.71
N PRO A 159 16.73 -21.11 -0.08
CA PRO A 159 15.84 -22.16 0.38
C PRO A 159 15.04 -22.66 -0.82
N GLU A 160 15.16 -23.96 -1.07
CA GLU A 160 14.43 -24.66 -2.12
C GLU A 160 12.92 -24.51 -1.95
N THR A 161 12.24 -24.24 -3.06
CA THR A 161 10.79 -24.22 -3.18
C THR A 161 10.21 -25.58 -2.79
N PRO A 162 9.29 -25.70 -1.82
CA PRO A 162 8.47 -26.90 -1.72
C PRO A 162 7.44 -26.84 -2.85
N THR A 163 7.74 -27.55 -3.94
CA THR A 163 6.74 -28.02 -4.87
C THR A 163 5.98 -29.17 -4.22
N ASN A 164 4.77 -28.90 -3.73
CA ASN A 164 3.67 -29.86 -3.69
C ASN A 164 2.36 -29.10 -3.40
N SER A 165 1.48 -28.95 -4.40
CA SER A 165 0.42 -29.88 -4.77
C SER A 165 -0.91 -29.59 -4.07
N LYS A 166 -1.92 -29.28 -4.88
CA LYS A 166 -3.35 -29.60 -4.69
C LYS A 166 -3.82 -29.62 -3.22
N LEU A 167 -4.27 -28.47 -2.70
CA LEU A 167 -5.13 -28.42 -1.51
C LEU A 167 -6.33 -27.50 -1.77
N ASN A 168 -7.37 -28.13 -2.33
CA ASN A 168 -8.80 -27.99 -2.02
C ASN A 168 -9.41 -26.57 -1.86
N GLY A 169 -10.17 -26.16 -2.87
CA GLY A 169 -11.17 -25.08 -2.82
C GLY A 169 -12.41 -25.36 -1.96
N HIS A 170 -12.27 -26.00 -0.79
CA HIS A 170 -13.39 -26.34 0.10
C HIS A 170 -13.16 -26.03 1.60
N ALA A 171 -12.03 -25.42 1.99
CA ALA A 171 -11.70 -25.21 3.41
C ALA A 171 -12.14 -23.85 4.02
N TYR A 172 -12.86 -23.00 3.27
CA TYR A 172 -13.10 -21.60 3.67
C TYR A 172 -14.56 -21.13 3.58
N SER A 173 -15.53 -22.05 3.45
CA SER A 173 -16.96 -21.72 3.40
C SER A 173 -17.53 -21.15 4.71
N GLY A 174 -16.81 -21.27 5.83
CA GLY A 174 -17.26 -20.83 7.16
C GLY A 174 -17.17 -19.32 7.43
N LEU A 175 -16.55 -18.53 6.55
CA LEU A 175 -16.44 -17.07 6.70
C LEU A 175 -17.59 -16.30 6.03
N VAL A 176 -18.27 -16.92 5.06
CA VAL A 176 -19.34 -16.26 4.30
C VAL A 176 -20.51 -15.91 5.23
N GLY A 177 -20.96 -14.66 5.19
CA GLY A 177 -22.08 -14.16 5.99
C GLY A 177 -21.73 -13.75 7.42
N LYS A 178 -20.49 -13.94 7.86
CA LYS A 178 -20.00 -13.48 9.18
C LYS A 178 -19.99 -11.95 9.24
N ARG A 179 -20.28 -11.38 10.40
CA ARG A 179 -20.26 -9.93 10.64
C ARG A 179 -19.03 -9.54 11.43
N ILE A 180 -18.06 -8.88 10.78
CA ILE A 180 -16.80 -8.48 11.39
C ILE A 180 -16.76 -6.97 11.57
N LEU A 181 -16.50 -6.52 12.80
CA LEU A 181 -16.21 -5.12 13.11
C LEU A 181 -14.78 -4.77 12.68
N VAL A 182 -14.60 -3.67 11.95
CA VAL A 182 -13.27 -3.13 11.60
C VAL A 182 -13.06 -1.80 12.32
N VAL A 183 -12.00 -1.70 13.12
CA VAL A 183 -11.61 -0.50 13.87
C VAL A 183 -10.25 -0.06 13.37
N GLU A 184 -10.21 1.05 12.62
CA GLU A 184 -9.04 1.50 11.88
C GLU A 184 -9.23 2.99 11.54
N ASP A 185 -8.24 3.84 11.84
CA ASP A 185 -8.30 5.28 11.56
C ASP A 185 -7.62 5.67 10.24
N GLU A 186 -6.74 4.82 9.70
CA GLU A 186 -6.15 5.02 8.39
C GLU A 186 -7.17 4.69 7.29
N HIS A 187 -7.64 5.71 6.57
CA HIS A 187 -8.70 5.56 5.57
C HIS A 187 -8.39 4.54 4.48
N LEU A 188 -7.13 4.48 4.03
CA LEU A 188 -6.70 3.54 2.99
C LEU A 188 -6.69 2.09 3.49
N ILE A 189 -6.21 1.85 4.71
CA ILE A 189 -6.20 0.51 5.32
C ILE A 189 -7.63 0.03 5.58
N SER A 190 -8.48 0.92 6.09
CA SER A 190 -9.92 0.68 6.25
C SER A 190 -10.59 0.23 4.95
N MET A 191 -10.30 0.92 3.84
CA MET A 191 -10.85 0.59 2.53
C MET A 191 -10.34 -0.76 2.01
N LEU A 192 -9.04 -1.02 2.16
CA LEU A 192 -8.39 -2.27 1.78
C LEU A 192 -8.96 -3.47 2.55
N VAL A 193 -9.01 -3.38 3.87
CA VAL A 193 -9.56 -4.44 4.73
C VAL A 193 -11.02 -4.72 4.36
N ARG A 194 -11.81 -3.67 4.11
CA ARG A 194 -13.20 -3.82 3.70
C ARG A 194 -13.34 -4.56 2.36
N GLU A 195 -12.51 -4.24 1.36
CA GLU A 195 -12.53 -4.90 0.06
C GLU A 195 -12.16 -6.39 0.18
N MET A 196 -11.10 -6.69 0.93
CA MET A 196 -10.68 -8.07 1.18
C MET A 196 -11.76 -8.88 1.91
N LEU A 197 -12.40 -8.30 2.92
CA LEU A 197 -13.51 -8.94 3.63
C LEU A 197 -14.73 -9.15 2.72
N ALA A 198 -15.04 -8.20 1.85
CA ALA A 198 -16.14 -8.32 0.89
C ALA A 198 -15.88 -9.45 -0.12
N GLU A 199 -14.65 -9.62 -0.61
CA GLU A 199 -14.26 -10.73 -1.48
C GLU A 199 -14.39 -12.10 -0.78
N LEU A 200 -14.23 -12.14 0.55
CA LEU A 200 -14.49 -13.32 1.37
C LEU A 200 -15.98 -13.54 1.71
N GLY A 201 -16.87 -12.66 1.26
CA GLY A 201 -18.31 -12.71 1.56
C GLY A 201 -18.65 -12.36 3.01
N VAL A 202 -17.75 -11.66 3.71
CA VAL A 202 -17.94 -11.20 5.10
C VAL A 202 -18.67 -9.86 5.09
N GLY A 203 -19.68 -9.72 5.96
CA GLY A 203 -20.33 -8.45 6.23
C GLY A 203 -19.47 -7.57 7.14
N VAL A 204 -19.08 -6.39 6.67
CA VAL A 204 -18.25 -5.46 7.45
C VAL A 204 -19.15 -4.51 8.25
N VAL A 205 -18.93 -4.45 9.57
CA VAL A 205 -19.50 -3.44 10.47
C VAL A 205 -18.40 -2.39 10.72
N GLY A 206 -18.69 -1.12 10.45
CA GLY A 206 -17.64 -0.11 10.29
C GLY A 206 -17.12 -0.04 8.84
N PRO A 207 -15.95 0.56 8.56
CA PRO A 207 -14.86 0.85 9.50
C PRO A 207 -15.16 2.02 10.45
N VAL A 208 -14.87 1.84 11.74
CA VAL A 208 -14.96 2.91 12.75
C VAL A 208 -13.57 3.45 13.05
N ASN A 209 -13.45 4.77 13.18
CA ASN A 209 -12.18 5.47 13.30
C ASN A 209 -11.98 6.16 14.67
N THR A 210 -12.88 5.90 15.63
CA THR A 210 -12.75 6.35 17.02
C THR A 210 -13.09 5.22 17.99
N LEU A 211 -12.53 5.28 19.20
CA LEU A 211 -12.85 4.32 20.26
C LEU A 211 -14.33 4.38 20.66
N ASN A 212 -14.91 5.58 20.68
CA ASN A 212 -16.30 5.78 21.07
C ASN A 212 -17.26 5.10 20.08
N ASP A 213 -17.01 5.27 18.78
CA ASP A 213 -17.79 4.58 17.74
C ASP A 213 -17.56 3.07 17.77
N GLY A 214 -16.36 2.63 18.11
CA GLY A 214 -16.04 1.23 18.39
C GLY A 214 -16.87 0.65 19.53
N PHE A 215 -16.94 1.34 20.68
CA PHE A 215 -17.78 0.90 21.80
C PHE A 215 -19.26 0.87 21.44
N ALA A 216 -19.75 1.89 20.73
CA ALA A 216 -21.13 1.93 20.26
C ALA A 216 -21.45 0.72 19.37
N ALA A 217 -20.60 0.44 18.37
CA ALA A 217 -20.76 -0.69 17.46
C ALA A 217 -20.71 -2.04 18.19
N VAL A 218 -19.76 -2.22 19.12
CA VAL A 218 -19.67 -3.44 19.93
C VAL A 218 -20.92 -3.64 20.78
N GLN A 219 -21.58 -2.57 21.24
CA GLN A 219 -22.79 -2.65 22.07
C GLN A 219 -24.08 -2.91 21.28
N SER A 220 -24.23 -2.28 20.11
CA SER A 220 -25.48 -2.25 19.35
C SER A 220 -25.60 -3.34 18.27
N GLU A 221 -24.48 -3.89 17.80
CA GLU A 221 -24.46 -4.84 16.68
C GLU A 221 -24.18 -6.27 17.15
N PHE A 222 -24.68 -7.24 16.38
CA PHE A 222 -24.25 -8.62 16.49
C PHE A 222 -22.96 -8.82 15.68
N LEU A 223 -21.90 -9.24 16.35
CA LEU A 223 -20.56 -9.40 15.78
C LEU A 223 -20.09 -10.84 15.92
N ASP A 224 -19.67 -11.45 14.82
CA ASP A 224 -19.00 -12.74 14.80
C ASP A 224 -17.49 -12.62 15.03
N GLY A 225 -16.93 -11.42 14.86
CA GLY A 225 -15.55 -11.11 15.19
C GLY A 225 -15.20 -9.64 15.03
N ALA A 226 -13.96 -9.27 15.38
CA ALA A 226 -13.46 -7.92 15.17
C ALA A 226 -11.99 -7.91 14.71
N ILE A 227 -11.64 -6.87 13.94
CA ILE A 227 -10.28 -6.53 13.56
C ILE A 227 -9.98 -5.15 14.17
N LEU A 228 -8.98 -5.08 15.03
CA LEU A 228 -8.65 -3.88 15.81
C LEU A 228 -7.28 -3.36 15.46
N ASP A 229 -7.17 -2.15 14.95
CA ASP A 229 -5.88 -1.45 14.95
C ASP A 229 -5.41 -1.22 16.38
N LEU A 230 -4.14 -1.53 16.68
CA LEU A 230 -3.59 -1.34 18.03
C LEU A 230 -3.62 0.12 18.45
N ASN A 231 -3.28 1.01 17.53
CA ASN A 231 -3.16 2.44 17.81
C ASN A 231 -4.13 3.25 16.96
N LEU A 232 -5.26 3.63 17.56
CA LEU A 232 -6.29 4.43 16.91
C LEU A 232 -6.10 5.90 17.28
N ARG A 233 -5.56 6.72 16.36
CA ARG A 233 -5.28 8.15 16.59
C ARG A 233 -4.45 8.45 17.85
N GLY A 234 -3.45 7.62 18.15
CA GLY A 234 -2.62 7.76 19.35
C GLY A 234 -3.24 7.16 20.62
N GLN A 235 -4.42 6.53 20.53
CA GLN A 235 -5.06 5.84 21.63
C GLN A 235 -5.04 4.32 21.41
N GLN A 236 -4.58 3.59 22.43
CA GLN A 236 -4.52 2.14 22.38
C GLN A 236 -5.91 1.50 22.46
N THR A 237 -6.21 0.53 21.59
CA THR A 237 -7.53 -0.12 21.51
C THR A 237 -7.75 -1.25 22.53
N TYR A 238 -6.85 -1.46 23.47
CA TYR A 238 -6.96 -2.50 24.51
C TYR A 238 -8.27 -2.45 25.31
N ALA A 239 -8.80 -1.25 25.58
CA ALA A 239 -10.08 -1.12 26.27
C ALA A 239 -11.25 -1.74 25.47
N LEU A 240 -11.19 -1.66 24.13
CA LEU A 240 -12.17 -2.29 23.26
C LEU A 240 -11.97 -3.81 23.18
N ALA A 241 -10.71 -4.27 23.16
CA ALA A 241 -10.35 -5.68 23.24
C ALA A 241 -10.88 -6.35 24.53
N GLU A 242 -10.84 -5.65 25.67
CA GLU A 242 -11.40 -6.15 26.93
C GLU A 242 -12.92 -6.36 26.84
N VAL A 243 -13.65 -5.41 26.25
CA VAL A 243 -15.11 -5.53 26.07
C VAL A 243 -15.46 -6.69 25.13
N LEU A 244 -14.73 -6.85 24.03
CA LEU A 244 -14.90 -7.99 23.11
C LEU A 244 -14.64 -9.33 23.80
N THR A 245 -13.58 -9.41 24.62
CA THR A 245 -13.24 -10.60 25.41
C THR A 245 -14.38 -10.96 26.38
N ARG A 246 -14.91 -9.97 27.13
CA ARG A 246 -16.04 -10.20 28.05
C ARG A 246 -17.32 -10.67 27.35
N ARG A 247 -17.52 -10.25 26.09
CA ARG A 247 -18.64 -10.67 25.25
C ARG A 247 -18.41 -12.01 24.52
N GLY A 248 -17.22 -12.59 24.65
CA GLY A 248 -16.85 -13.82 23.93
C GLY A 248 -16.75 -13.62 22.41
N VAL A 249 -16.56 -12.38 21.94
CA VAL A 249 -16.38 -12.08 20.52
C VAL A 249 -14.90 -12.22 20.19
N PRO A 250 -14.50 -13.15 19.29
CA PRO A 250 -13.10 -13.31 18.89
C PRO A 250 -12.63 -12.10 18.09
N PHE A 251 -11.36 -11.73 18.26
CA PHE A 251 -10.79 -10.58 17.56
C PHE A 251 -9.33 -10.82 17.20
N VAL A 252 -8.85 -10.01 16.26
CA VAL A 252 -7.46 -9.98 15.81
C VAL A 252 -6.96 -8.54 15.84
N PHE A 253 -5.69 -8.34 16.17
CA PHE A 253 -5.08 -7.01 16.12
C PHE A 253 -4.48 -6.72 14.74
N MET A 254 -4.42 -5.44 14.38
CA MET A 254 -3.62 -4.90 13.29
C MET A 254 -2.51 -4.03 13.88
N THR A 255 -1.30 -4.11 13.34
CA THR A 255 -0.15 -3.34 13.84
C THR A 255 0.54 -2.61 12.71
N GLY A 256 1.03 -1.41 12.99
CA GLY A 256 1.87 -0.67 12.07
C GLY A 256 3.30 -1.23 11.98
N TYR A 257 4.14 -0.47 11.26
CA TYR A 257 5.57 -0.75 11.13
C TYR A 257 6.40 -0.21 12.30
N ASP A 258 5.90 0.78 13.03
CA ASP A 258 6.62 1.42 14.14
C ASP A 258 6.18 0.86 15.49
N SER A 259 7.07 0.09 16.14
CA SER A 259 7.15 -0.11 17.59
C SER A 259 5.90 -0.55 18.38
N ASP A 260 4.81 -0.92 17.71
CA ASP A 260 3.60 -1.40 18.36
C ASP A 260 3.86 -2.73 19.05
N THR A 261 4.19 -2.66 20.33
CA THR A 261 4.35 -3.83 21.20
C THR A 261 2.98 -4.19 21.76
N VAL A 262 2.52 -5.39 21.44
CA VAL A 262 1.30 -5.94 22.02
C VAL A 262 1.54 -6.16 23.51
N ASP A 263 0.66 -5.61 24.35
CA ASP A 263 0.67 -5.82 25.80
C ASP A 263 0.69 -7.32 26.11
N GLY A 264 1.51 -7.73 27.09
CA GLY A 264 1.74 -9.13 27.47
C GLY A 264 0.45 -9.94 27.70
N ARG A 265 -0.64 -9.27 28.09
CA ARG A 265 -1.97 -9.88 28.28
C ARG A 265 -2.60 -10.41 27.00
N TYR A 266 -2.19 -9.91 25.83
CA TYR A 266 -2.78 -10.23 24.53
C TYR A 266 -1.83 -10.99 23.59
N LEU A 267 -0.70 -11.52 24.08
CA LEU A 267 0.24 -12.29 23.25
C LEU A 267 -0.35 -13.56 22.60
N HIS A 268 -1.48 -14.04 23.12
CA HIS A 268 -2.21 -15.19 22.58
C HIS A 268 -3.20 -14.80 21.47
N ILE A 269 -3.45 -13.51 21.27
CA ILE A 269 -4.34 -13.00 20.23
C ILE A 269 -3.55 -12.89 18.91
N PRO A 270 -4.10 -13.37 17.79
CA PRO A 270 -3.45 -13.23 16.49
C PRO A 270 -3.31 -11.77 16.07
N VAL A 271 -2.18 -11.49 15.42
CA VAL A 271 -1.78 -10.15 15.02
C VAL A 271 -1.54 -10.14 13.52
N LEU A 272 -2.17 -9.18 12.84
CA LEU A 272 -2.00 -8.88 11.42
C LEU A 272 -1.07 -7.68 11.30
N GLN A 273 0.08 -7.87 10.66
CA GLN A 273 0.97 -6.76 10.39
C GLN A 273 0.49 -5.98 9.16
N LYS A 274 0.39 -4.65 9.28
CA LYS A 274 0.16 -3.76 8.13
C LYS A 274 1.44 -3.72 7.27
N PRO A 275 1.33 -3.75 5.93
CA PRO A 275 0.13 -3.83 5.11
C PRO A 275 -0.43 -5.26 5.07
N ILE A 276 -1.76 -5.35 5.15
CA ILE A 276 -2.46 -6.60 5.37
C ILE A 276 -2.56 -7.38 4.06
N GLU A 277 -2.25 -8.66 4.16
CA GLU A 277 -2.09 -9.60 3.07
C GLU A 277 -3.35 -10.46 2.93
N PHE A 278 -4.01 -10.49 1.76
CA PHE A 278 -5.29 -11.19 1.60
C PHE A 278 -5.29 -12.64 2.11
N ASP A 279 -4.24 -13.40 1.77
CA ASP A 279 -4.09 -14.79 2.21
C ASP A 279 -3.80 -14.93 3.71
N ILE A 280 -3.05 -13.98 4.32
CA ILE A 280 -2.82 -13.98 5.77
C ILE A 280 -4.09 -13.58 6.50
N LEU A 281 -4.80 -12.53 6.05
CA LEU A 281 -6.10 -12.13 6.58
C LEU A 281 -7.05 -13.32 6.54
N LYS A 282 -7.21 -13.94 5.37
CA LYS A 282 -8.07 -15.11 5.17
C LYS A 282 -7.72 -16.26 6.11
N ARG A 283 -6.44 -16.65 6.20
CA ARG A 283 -6.00 -17.74 7.11
C ARG A 283 -6.21 -17.38 8.58
N THR A 284 -5.88 -16.15 8.96
CA THR A 284 -5.97 -15.69 10.35
C THR A 284 -7.43 -15.61 10.80
N LEU A 285 -8.33 -15.08 9.96
CA LEU A 285 -9.75 -15.08 10.23
C LEU A 285 -10.32 -16.50 10.24
N ALA A 286 -9.92 -17.36 9.31
CA ALA A 286 -10.35 -18.75 9.30
C ALA A 286 -9.90 -19.49 10.56
N SER A 287 -8.67 -19.33 11.03
CA SER A 287 -8.18 -20.01 12.24
C SER A 287 -8.80 -19.47 13.53
N SER A 288 -9.15 -18.19 13.56
CA SER A 288 -9.54 -17.48 14.79
C SER A 288 -11.05 -17.33 14.95
N LEU A 289 -11.80 -17.34 13.83
CA LEU A 289 -13.26 -17.20 13.81
C LEU A 289 -13.99 -18.52 13.54
N ILE A 290 -13.31 -19.55 13.03
CA ILE A 290 -13.91 -20.88 12.77
C ILE A 290 -13.65 -21.85 13.95
N LYS A 291 -12.77 -21.53 14.88
CA LYS A 291 -12.57 -22.34 16.10
C LYS A 291 -13.49 -21.89 17.24
N GLN A 292 -14.64 -22.55 17.35
CA GLN A 292 -15.25 -22.95 18.62
C GLN A 292 -16.30 -24.06 18.39
N VAL A 293 -15.83 -25.27 18.07
CA VAL A 293 -16.54 -26.50 18.46
C VAL A 293 -15.50 -27.50 18.94
N ALA A 294 -15.27 -27.50 20.25
CA ALA A 294 -14.92 -28.67 21.04
C ALA A 294 -15.45 -28.42 22.45
#